data_AF-A0A6C1PL66-F1
#
_entry.id   AF-A0A6C1PL66-F1
#
_cell.length_a   1.000
_cell.length_b   1.000
_cell.length_c   1.000
_cell.angle_alpha   90.00
_cell.angle_beta   90.00
_cell.angle_gamma   90.00
#
_symmetry.space_group_name_H-M   'P 1'
#
loop_
_entity.id
_entity.type
_entity.pdbx_description
1 polymer ?
#
loop_
_entity_poly.entity_id
_entity_poly.type
_entity_poly.pdbx_seq_one_letter_code
_entity_poly.pdbx_strand_id
1 'polypeptide(L)'
;MPTVEGANLLHQFDFDGNLADTVASGVSLTVHPDTASHGFSSGAWWWTATDDPGGGLILETDRITDPAAYSIGLRFRFNEVGPSWVKIISFLGDEDDGGLYFYGGYLQLYPFPEDDTRLFQPGVYYDLILSRDIDGTVEVYAIDSSQTITKVYSEDDEFDDTIPVQVSNGPLRRFAFFMDDDATEVEWTSGGAVTSIRVWDGPITTIRF
;
A
#
# COMPACT_ATOMS: atom_id res chain seq x y z
N MET A 1 1.03 8.79 11.98
CA MET A 1 0.53 9.15 10.65
C MET A 1 0.14 10.61 10.64
N PRO A 2 0.55 11.38 9.62
CA PRO A 2 0.14 12.77 9.45
C PRO A 2 -1.38 12.89 9.25
N THR A 3 -1.88 14.10 9.38
CA THR A 3 -3.22 14.51 8.94
C THR A 3 -3.16 14.88 7.46
N VAL A 4 -4.20 14.51 6.72
CA VAL A 4 -4.35 14.84 5.30
C VAL A 4 -5.61 15.66 5.09
N GLU A 5 -5.57 16.58 4.12
CA GLU A 5 -6.70 17.43 3.70
C GLU A 5 -7.02 17.17 2.22
N GLY A 6 -8.28 17.35 1.81
CA GLY A 6 -8.72 17.23 0.41
C GLY A 6 -9.51 15.96 0.08
N ALA A 7 -9.41 14.91 0.92
CA ALA A 7 -10.09 13.63 0.70
C ALA A 7 -10.78 13.14 1.98
N ASN A 8 -11.92 12.46 1.84
CA ASN A 8 -12.68 11.93 2.98
C ASN A 8 -12.09 10.59 3.43
N LEU A 9 -11.83 10.41 4.72
CA LEU A 9 -11.35 9.12 5.24
C LEU A 9 -12.45 8.05 5.13
N LEU A 10 -12.18 6.97 4.40
CA LEU A 10 -13.09 5.84 4.24
C LEU A 10 -12.81 4.72 5.22
N HIS A 11 -11.53 4.38 5.37
CA HIS A 11 -11.05 3.26 6.15
C HIS A 11 -9.82 3.63 6.97
N GLN A 12 -9.74 3.13 8.19
CA GLN A 12 -8.55 3.19 9.03
C GLN A 12 -8.38 1.86 9.77
N PHE A 13 -7.20 1.28 9.63
CA PHE A 13 -6.81 0.04 10.31
C PHE A 13 -5.61 0.35 11.21
N ASP A 14 -5.81 0.25 12.52
CA ASP A 14 -4.78 0.59 13.53
C ASP A 14 -4.11 -0.65 14.14
N PHE A 15 -4.53 -1.85 13.72
CA PHE A 15 -3.96 -3.15 14.11
C PHE A 15 -3.81 -3.38 15.63
N ASP A 16 -4.72 -2.82 16.42
CA ASP A 16 -4.79 -3.02 17.87
C ASP A 16 -5.48 -4.37 18.20
N GLY A 17 -4.81 -5.45 17.81
CA GLY A 17 -5.23 -6.83 18.05
C GLY A 17 -6.27 -7.40 17.07
N ASN A 18 -6.64 -6.66 16.01
CA ASN A 18 -7.61 -7.11 15.01
C ASN A 18 -7.41 -6.42 13.65
N LEU A 19 -8.15 -6.88 12.63
CA LEU A 19 -8.15 -6.38 11.24
C LEU A 19 -9.37 -5.52 10.90
N ALA A 20 -10.20 -5.16 11.88
CA ALA A 20 -11.42 -4.42 11.65
C ALA A 20 -11.12 -2.93 11.40
N ASP A 21 -11.92 -2.32 10.54
CA ASP A 21 -11.85 -0.88 10.29
C ASP A 21 -12.37 -0.07 11.50
N THR A 22 -11.55 0.88 11.96
CA THR A 22 -11.85 1.76 13.10
C THR A 22 -12.78 2.92 12.74
N VAL A 23 -13.02 3.19 11.46
CA VAL A 23 -14.06 4.11 10.96
C VAL A 23 -15.46 3.46 11.02
N ALA A 24 -15.56 2.23 11.52
CA ALA A 24 -16.80 1.47 11.70
C ALA A 24 -17.57 1.24 10.38
N SER A 25 -16.83 0.99 9.29
CA SER A 25 -17.42 0.73 7.97
C SER A 25 -18.14 -0.61 7.85
N GLY A 26 -17.83 -1.56 8.74
CA GLY A 26 -18.20 -2.97 8.61
C GLY A 26 -17.23 -3.79 7.76
N VAL A 27 -16.21 -3.15 7.17
CA VAL A 27 -15.13 -3.81 6.42
C VAL A 27 -14.03 -4.28 7.37
N SER A 28 -13.44 -5.45 7.07
CA SER A 28 -12.21 -5.94 7.70
C SER A 28 -11.20 -6.29 6.62
N LEU A 29 -9.91 -6.11 6.91
CA LEU A 29 -8.87 -6.69 6.07
C LEU A 29 -8.91 -8.21 6.18
N THR A 30 -8.56 -8.87 5.08
CA THR A 30 -8.41 -10.34 5.03
C THR A 30 -6.93 -10.69 4.88
N VAL A 31 -6.47 -11.72 5.58
CA VAL A 31 -5.09 -12.22 5.42
C VAL A 31 -5.01 -13.05 4.14
N HIS A 32 -3.99 -12.82 3.32
CA HIS A 32 -3.75 -13.63 2.14
C HIS A 32 -3.51 -15.10 2.52
N PRO A 33 -4.10 -16.09 1.82
CA PRO A 33 -3.96 -17.51 2.14
C PRO A 33 -2.52 -18.02 2.27
N ASP A 34 -1.58 -17.47 1.50
CA ASP A 34 -0.16 -17.90 1.52
C ASP A 34 0.67 -17.25 2.63
N THR A 35 0.04 -16.45 3.50
CA THR A 35 0.67 -15.93 4.71
C THR A 35 1.02 -17.09 5.67
N ALA A 36 2.30 -17.49 5.70
CA ALA A 36 2.77 -18.64 6.48
C ALA A 36 2.51 -18.51 8.00
N SER A 37 2.68 -17.32 8.57
CA SER A 37 2.31 -17.02 9.96
C SER A 37 2.06 -15.54 10.13
N HIS A 38 1.17 -15.18 11.04
CA HIS A 38 0.88 -13.79 11.37
C HIS A 38 0.40 -13.63 12.80
N GLY A 39 0.36 -12.40 13.29
CA GLY A 39 -0.18 -12.08 14.60
C GLY A 39 -0.17 -10.59 14.90
N PHE A 40 -0.57 -10.27 16.13
CA PHE A 40 -0.58 -8.89 16.62
C PHE A 40 0.41 -8.73 17.75
N SER A 41 1.27 -7.72 17.67
CA SER A 41 2.13 -7.32 18.79
C SER A 41 2.55 -5.87 18.65
N SER A 42 2.64 -5.15 19.77
CA SER A 42 3.13 -3.77 19.83
C SER A 42 2.38 -2.78 18.90
N GLY A 43 1.06 -2.95 18.75
CA GLY A 43 0.24 -2.10 17.87
C GLY A 43 0.48 -2.33 16.37
N ALA A 44 0.97 -3.52 16.01
CA ALA A 44 1.21 -3.90 14.63
C ALA A 44 0.62 -5.28 14.33
N TRP A 45 0.17 -5.46 13.08
CA TRP A 45 0.04 -6.79 12.48
C TRP A 45 1.39 -7.14 11.86
N TRP A 46 1.92 -8.31 12.21
CA TRP A 46 3.15 -8.84 11.64
C TRP A 46 2.84 -10.11 10.85
N TRP A 47 3.67 -10.40 9.86
CA TRP A 47 3.58 -11.63 9.08
C TRP A 47 4.95 -12.19 8.73
N THR A 48 4.95 -13.47 8.36
CA THR A 48 6.05 -14.15 7.68
C THR A 48 5.50 -14.90 6.47
N ALA A 49 6.30 -15.03 5.43
CA ALA A 49 6.05 -15.87 4.28
C ALA A 49 7.27 -16.73 3.96
N THR A 50 7.05 -17.92 3.40
CA THR A 50 8.11 -18.87 3.02
C THR A 50 8.19 -19.11 1.54
N ASP A 51 7.14 -18.76 0.80
CA ASP A 51 6.96 -19.03 -0.61
C ASP A 51 6.19 -17.86 -1.25
N ASP A 52 6.21 -17.82 -2.57
CA ASP A 52 5.43 -16.93 -3.42
C ASP A 52 3.90 -17.12 -3.24
N PRO A 53 3.05 -16.07 -3.36
CA PRO A 53 3.33 -14.64 -3.60
C PRO A 53 3.73 -13.87 -2.32
N GLY A 54 4.23 -14.57 -1.31
CA GLY A 54 4.49 -13.99 -0.01
C GLY A 54 3.27 -14.01 0.91
N GLY A 55 3.16 -13.01 1.77
CA GLY A 55 2.07 -12.88 2.75
C GLY A 55 1.63 -11.45 2.87
N GLY A 56 0.36 -11.21 3.19
CA GLY A 56 -0.18 -9.88 3.00
C GLY A 56 -1.61 -9.71 3.48
N LEU A 57 -2.15 -8.53 3.17
CA LEU A 57 -3.50 -8.13 3.53
C LEU A 57 -4.26 -7.72 2.28
N ILE A 58 -5.52 -8.12 2.21
CA ILE A 58 -6.44 -7.74 1.16
C ILE A 58 -7.48 -6.80 1.75
N LEU A 59 -7.69 -5.66 1.09
CA LEU A 59 -8.84 -4.79 1.31
C LEU A 59 -9.79 -4.92 0.12
N GLU A 60 -11.02 -5.34 0.38
CA GLU A 60 -12.13 -5.19 -0.57
C GLU A 60 -13.10 -4.15 -0.04
N THR A 61 -13.41 -3.14 -0.85
CA THR A 61 -14.30 -2.04 -0.46
C THR A 61 -15.13 -1.52 -1.64
N ASP A 62 -16.39 -1.19 -1.35
CA ASP A 62 -17.32 -0.54 -2.27
C ASP A 62 -17.49 0.96 -1.98
N ARG A 63 -16.65 1.50 -1.07
CA ARG A 63 -16.78 2.87 -0.58
C ARG A 63 -16.04 3.92 -1.39
N ILE A 64 -15.17 3.50 -2.30
CA ILE A 64 -14.50 4.40 -3.24
C ILE A 64 -15.52 4.79 -4.30
N THR A 65 -15.84 6.09 -4.35
CA THR A 65 -16.89 6.60 -5.24
C THR A 65 -16.43 6.65 -6.69
N ASP A 66 -15.16 6.98 -6.91
CA ASP A 66 -14.49 6.97 -8.20
C ASP A 66 -13.16 6.22 -8.08
N PRO A 67 -12.98 5.03 -8.69
CA PRO A 67 -11.75 4.26 -8.58
C PRO A 67 -10.54 4.94 -9.26
N ALA A 68 -10.76 5.97 -10.07
CA ALA A 68 -9.70 6.78 -10.63
C ALA A 68 -9.24 7.91 -9.69
N ALA A 69 -9.86 8.10 -8.52
CA ALA A 69 -9.47 9.15 -7.57
C ALA A 69 -9.52 8.65 -6.11
N TYR A 70 -8.35 8.40 -5.54
CA TYR A 70 -8.24 7.86 -4.18
C TYR A 70 -6.87 8.16 -3.56
N SER A 71 -6.75 7.94 -2.26
CA SER A 71 -5.45 7.96 -1.60
C SER A 71 -5.28 6.81 -0.61
N ILE A 72 -4.04 6.36 -0.41
CA ILE A 72 -3.67 5.28 0.51
C ILE A 72 -2.52 5.76 1.40
N GLY A 73 -2.61 5.48 2.69
CA GLY A 73 -1.58 5.81 3.67
C GLY A 73 -1.16 4.57 4.42
N LEU A 74 0.14 4.30 4.48
CA LEU A 74 0.72 3.12 5.12
C LEU A 74 1.76 3.53 6.15
N ARG A 75 1.79 2.84 7.30
CA ARG A 75 2.95 2.82 8.21
C ARG A 75 3.42 1.39 8.41
N PHE A 76 4.51 1.03 7.75
CA PHE A 76 4.96 -0.35 7.65
C PHE A 76 6.48 -0.46 7.66
N ARG A 77 6.96 -1.69 7.82
CA ARG A 77 8.36 -2.10 7.64
C ARG A 77 8.39 -3.49 7.00
N PHE A 78 9.41 -3.74 6.18
CA PHE A 78 9.71 -5.08 5.68
C PHE A 78 10.98 -5.64 6.32
N ASN A 79 11.10 -6.96 6.32
CA ASN A 79 12.34 -7.65 6.69
C ASN A 79 13.42 -7.46 5.62
N GLU A 80 13.04 -7.28 4.36
CA GLU A 80 13.90 -7.00 3.22
C GLU A 80 13.27 -5.93 2.30
N VAL A 81 14.10 -5.12 1.64
CA VAL A 81 13.66 -4.12 0.64
C VAL A 81 14.47 -4.22 -0.67
N GLY A 82 15.22 -5.31 -0.84
CA GLY A 82 16.18 -5.51 -1.94
C GLY A 82 17.07 -6.74 -1.70
N PRO A 83 17.95 -7.10 -2.66
CA PRO A 83 18.36 -6.30 -3.81
C PRO A 83 17.42 -6.35 -5.02
N SER A 84 16.41 -7.22 -5.03
CA SER A 84 15.40 -7.32 -6.09
C SER A 84 14.17 -6.44 -5.79
N TRP A 85 13.13 -6.61 -6.58
CA TRP A 85 11.78 -6.07 -6.37
C TRP A 85 11.14 -6.63 -5.11
N VAL A 86 10.41 -5.77 -4.38
CA VAL A 86 9.56 -6.14 -3.26
C VAL A 86 8.29 -5.29 -3.31
N LYS A 87 7.15 -5.91 -3.59
CA LYS A 87 5.85 -5.25 -3.78
C LYS A 87 5.26 -4.79 -2.45
N ILE A 88 4.79 -3.54 -2.44
CA ILE A 88 4.13 -2.88 -1.32
C ILE A 88 2.62 -2.86 -1.54
N ILE A 89 2.19 -2.50 -2.75
CA ILE A 89 0.77 -2.44 -3.16
C ILE A 89 0.64 -3.02 -4.57
N SER A 90 -0.28 -3.97 -4.74
CA SER A 90 -0.84 -4.37 -6.05
C SER A 90 -2.21 -3.72 -6.22
N PHE A 91 -2.46 -3.19 -7.42
CA PHE A 91 -3.72 -2.53 -7.78
C PHE A 91 -4.59 -3.41 -8.68
N LEU A 92 -4.02 -3.99 -9.74
CA LEU A 92 -4.76 -4.67 -10.79
C LEU A 92 -5.02 -6.17 -10.54
N GLY A 93 -4.75 -6.64 -9.31
CA GLY A 93 -5.02 -8.00 -8.88
C GLY A 93 -3.87 -8.94 -9.19
N ASP A 94 -4.17 -10.23 -9.25
CA ASP A 94 -3.15 -11.27 -9.22
C ASP A 94 -2.53 -11.54 -10.61
N GLU A 95 -3.00 -10.92 -11.71
CA GLU A 95 -2.46 -11.19 -13.07
C GLU A 95 -1.64 -10.03 -13.65
N ASP A 96 -1.38 -8.98 -12.87
CA ASP A 96 -0.78 -7.74 -13.36
C ASP A 96 0.37 -7.25 -12.47
N ASP A 97 1.51 -6.98 -13.12
CA ASP A 97 2.79 -6.54 -12.53
C ASP A 97 2.79 -5.04 -12.14
N GLY A 98 1.68 -4.33 -12.31
CA GLY A 98 1.53 -2.94 -11.93
C GLY A 98 1.46 -2.77 -10.42
N GLY A 99 2.40 -2.00 -9.85
CA GLY A 99 2.47 -1.85 -8.41
C GLY A 99 3.40 -0.77 -7.88
N LEU A 100 3.30 -0.56 -6.57
CA LEU A 100 4.27 0.20 -5.80
C LEU A 100 5.25 -0.75 -5.11
N TYR A 101 6.54 -0.51 -5.26
CA TYR A 101 7.63 -1.42 -4.92
C TYR A 101 8.74 -0.74 -4.13
N PHE A 102 9.57 -1.58 -3.51
CA PHE A 102 10.99 -1.30 -3.41
C PHE A 102 11.76 -2.03 -4.52
N TYR A 103 12.70 -1.35 -5.19
CA TYR A 103 13.69 -1.94 -6.08
C TYR A 103 15.09 -1.56 -5.60
N GLY A 104 15.87 -2.55 -5.13
CA GLY A 104 17.19 -2.27 -4.56
C GLY A 104 17.18 -1.34 -3.35
N GLY A 105 16.04 -1.23 -2.66
CA GLY A 105 15.81 -0.32 -1.53
C GLY A 105 15.32 1.08 -1.91
N TYR A 106 15.18 1.40 -3.20
CA TYR A 106 14.55 2.64 -3.67
C TYR A 106 13.07 2.41 -3.92
N LEU A 107 12.24 3.42 -3.69
CA LEU A 107 10.81 3.31 -3.98
C LEU A 107 10.63 3.33 -5.50
N GLN A 108 9.74 2.50 -6.03
CA GLN A 108 9.39 2.45 -7.45
C GLN A 108 7.90 2.25 -7.69
N LEU A 109 7.28 3.15 -8.47
CA LEU A 109 5.96 2.90 -9.05
C LEU A 109 6.18 2.37 -10.46
N TYR A 110 6.05 1.07 -10.69
CA TYR A 110 6.28 0.49 -12.01
C TYR A 110 5.17 0.95 -12.99
N PRO A 111 5.48 1.28 -14.26
CA PRO A 111 6.77 1.15 -14.96
C PRO A 111 7.68 2.40 -14.91
N PHE A 112 7.41 3.36 -14.02
CA PHE A 112 8.23 4.57 -13.90
C PHE A 112 9.60 4.27 -13.26
N PRO A 113 10.64 5.08 -13.54
CA PRO A 113 11.97 4.93 -12.93
C PRO A 113 11.92 5.07 -11.40
N GLU A 114 12.90 4.46 -10.72
CA GLU A 114 13.02 4.56 -9.26
C GLU A 114 13.31 5.99 -8.73
N ASP A 115 12.91 6.26 -7.48
CA ASP A 115 13.28 7.47 -6.75
C ASP A 115 14.63 7.22 -6.08
N ASP A 116 15.71 7.66 -6.72
CA ASP A 116 17.08 7.49 -6.22
C ASP A 116 17.46 8.49 -5.11
N THR A 117 16.53 9.38 -4.71
CA THR A 117 16.82 10.41 -3.70
C THR A 117 16.82 9.86 -2.28
N ARG A 118 16.19 8.69 -2.06
CA ARG A 118 16.05 8.08 -0.74
C ARG A 118 16.18 6.55 -0.79
N LEU A 119 17.19 6.06 -0.07
CA LEU A 119 17.35 4.63 0.18
C LEU A 119 16.61 4.18 1.46
N PHE A 120 15.60 3.32 1.29
CA PHE A 120 14.89 2.67 2.38
C PHE A 120 15.73 1.54 2.97
N GLN A 121 15.56 1.28 4.26
CA GLN A 121 16.34 0.28 5.01
C GLN A 121 15.43 -0.81 5.58
N PRO A 122 15.87 -2.07 5.55
CA PRO A 122 15.15 -3.17 6.19
C PRO A 122 14.91 -2.92 7.69
N GLY A 123 13.76 -3.37 8.19
CA GLY A 123 13.41 -3.31 9.60
C GLY A 123 13.05 -1.92 10.15
N VAL A 124 13.05 -0.88 9.32
CA VAL A 124 12.69 0.50 9.68
C VAL A 124 11.24 0.78 9.31
N TYR A 125 10.49 1.41 10.22
CA TYR A 125 9.14 1.89 9.92
C TYR A 125 9.21 3.18 9.10
N TYR A 126 8.46 3.20 8.00
CA TYR A 126 8.24 4.38 7.17
C TYR A 126 6.75 4.67 7.06
N ASP A 127 6.41 5.95 6.95
CA ASP A 127 5.07 6.35 6.51
C ASP A 127 5.12 6.68 5.02
N LEU A 128 4.24 6.09 4.22
CA LEU A 128 4.03 6.41 2.80
C LEU A 128 2.59 6.89 2.61
N ILE A 129 2.41 7.86 1.72
CA ILE A 129 1.10 8.29 1.25
C ILE A 129 1.12 8.31 -0.27
N LEU A 130 0.26 7.52 -0.90
CA LEU A 130 -0.02 7.55 -2.32
C LEU A 130 -1.34 8.30 -2.55
N SER A 131 -1.37 9.17 -3.55
CA SER A 131 -2.54 9.93 -3.98
C SER A 131 -2.67 9.82 -5.49
N ARG A 132 -3.82 9.32 -5.97
CA ARG A 132 -4.21 9.33 -7.39
C ARG A 132 -5.31 10.37 -7.60
N ASP A 133 -5.10 11.29 -8.54
CA ASP A 133 -6.12 12.23 -9.01
C ASP A 133 -6.85 11.68 -10.25
N ILE A 134 -8.04 12.20 -10.50
CA ILE A 134 -8.96 11.78 -11.57
C ILE A 134 -8.39 11.93 -12.97
N ASP A 135 -7.35 12.75 -13.12
CA ASP A 135 -6.66 12.96 -14.40
C ASP A 135 -5.56 11.95 -14.70
N GLY A 136 -5.30 10.99 -13.79
CA GLY A 136 -4.25 9.99 -13.92
C GLY A 136 -2.97 10.32 -13.15
N THR A 137 -2.86 11.53 -12.58
CA THR A 137 -1.67 11.91 -11.80
C THR A 137 -1.56 11.08 -10.52
N VAL A 138 -0.44 10.37 -10.36
CA VAL A 138 -0.09 9.62 -9.15
C VAL A 138 1.09 10.30 -8.45
N GLU A 139 0.87 10.68 -7.19
CA GLU A 139 1.90 11.25 -6.33
C GLU A 139 2.14 10.33 -5.13
N VAL A 140 3.41 10.13 -4.79
CA VAL A 140 3.79 9.39 -3.58
C VAL A 140 4.65 10.27 -2.69
N TYR A 141 4.33 10.27 -1.41
CA TYR A 141 4.99 11.04 -0.37
C TYR A 141 5.60 10.08 0.66
N ALA A 142 6.91 10.20 0.87
CA ALA A 142 7.62 9.50 1.92
C ALA A 142 7.83 10.43 3.12
N ILE A 143 7.64 9.88 4.31
CA ILE A 143 7.77 10.60 5.57
C ILE A 143 8.79 9.88 6.44
N ASP A 144 9.74 10.64 6.96
CA ASP A 144 10.77 10.10 7.84
C ASP A 144 10.48 10.32 9.34
N SER A 145 11.36 9.77 10.17
CA SER A 145 11.28 9.90 11.63
C SER A 145 11.42 11.35 12.13
N SER A 146 11.92 12.27 11.30
CA SER A 146 11.99 13.70 11.59
C SER A 146 10.71 14.47 11.19
N GLN A 147 9.69 13.76 10.67
CA GLN A 147 8.46 14.33 10.15
C GLN A 147 8.67 15.20 8.90
N THR A 148 9.76 14.99 8.17
CA THR A 148 9.97 15.61 6.87
C THR A 148 9.12 14.88 5.84
N ILE A 149 8.32 15.62 5.07
CA ILE A 149 7.51 15.11 3.97
C ILE A 149 8.28 15.36 2.67
N THR A 150 8.59 14.30 1.94
CA THR A 150 9.23 14.36 0.63
C THR A 150 8.29 13.75 -0.40
N LYS A 151 7.97 14.50 -1.46
CA LYS A 151 7.35 13.92 -2.65
C LYS A 151 8.43 13.14 -3.38
N VAL A 152 8.23 11.84 -3.49
CA VAL A 152 9.16 10.87 -4.10
C VAL A 152 8.69 10.43 -5.49
N TYR A 153 7.39 10.59 -5.80
CA TYR A 153 6.82 10.38 -7.13
C TYR A 153 5.84 11.47 -7.52
N SER A 154 5.76 11.72 -8.83
CA SER A 154 4.75 12.55 -9.48
C SER A 154 4.71 12.16 -10.96
N GLU A 155 3.94 11.14 -11.30
CA GLU A 155 3.89 10.57 -12.65
C GLU A 155 2.45 10.51 -13.18
N ASP A 156 2.30 10.47 -14.49
CA ASP A 156 1.01 10.30 -15.17
C ASP A 156 0.80 8.83 -15.50
N ASP A 157 -0.18 8.19 -14.87
CA ASP A 157 -0.52 6.79 -15.08
C ASP A 157 -1.43 6.62 -16.31
N GLU A 158 -0.81 6.79 -17.48
CA GLU A 158 -1.45 6.75 -18.80
C GLU A 158 -2.14 5.40 -19.12
N PHE A 159 -1.79 4.34 -18.38
CA PHE A 159 -2.30 2.97 -18.59
C PHE A 159 -3.32 2.52 -17.55
N ASP A 160 -3.65 3.39 -16.57
CA ASP A 160 -4.53 3.06 -15.46
C ASP A 160 -4.02 1.90 -14.58
N ASP A 161 -2.71 1.69 -14.52
CA ASP A 161 -2.05 0.59 -13.78
C ASP A 161 -2.27 0.69 -12.26
N THR A 162 -2.65 1.87 -11.77
CA THR A 162 -2.98 2.11 -10.36
C THR A 162 -4.48 2.20 -10.09
N ILE A 163 -5.36 1.88 -11.04
CA ILE A 163 -6.79 1.74 -10.75
C ILE A 163 -7.05 0.38 -10.08
N PRO A 164 -7.63 0.32 -8.86
CA PRO A 164 -7.85 -0.95 -8.18
C PRO A 164 -8.81 -1.88 -8.94
N VAL A 165 -8.47 -3.17 -8.96
CA VAL A 165 -9.22 -4.19 -9.68
C VAL A 165 -10.64 -4.33 -9.17
N GLN A 166 -11.56 -4.55 -10.10
CA GLN A 166 -12.95 -4.84 -9.81
C GLN A 166 -13.13 -6.35 -9.60
N VAL A 167 -13.47 -6.77 -8.37
CA VAL A 167 -13.53 -8.21 -8.01
C VAL A 167 -14.89 -8.86 -8.24
N SER A 168 -15.92 -8.08 -8.58
CA SER A 168 -17.26 -8.59 -8.88
C SER A 168 -18.04 -7.63 -9.78
N ASN A 169 -19.17 -8.09 -10.32
CA ASN A 169 -20.12 -7.20 -10.98
C ASN A 169 -20.68 -6.18 -9.97
N GLY A 170 -20.09 -4.98 -9.90
CA GLY A 170 -20.48 -3.95 -8.95
C GLY A 170 -19.34 -3.01 -8.54
N PRO A 171 -19.54 -2.13 -7.56
CA PRO A 171 -18.56 -1.12 -7.15
C PRO A 171 -17.39 -1.68 -6.33
N LEU A 172 -17.35 -2.98 -6.03
CA LEU A 172 -16.35 -3.58 -5.14
C LEU A 172 -14.95 -3.56 -5.78
N ARG A 173 -14.02 -2.87 -5.13
CA ARG A 173 -12.61 -2.69 -5.53
C ARG A 173 -11.68 -3.41 -4.55
N ARG A 174 -10.55 -3.91 -5.05
CA ARG A 174 -9.52 -4.57 -4.24
C ARG A 174 -8.20 -3.82 -4.27
N PHE A 175 -7.56 -3.73 -3.11
CA PHE A 175 -6.12 -3.51 -2.98
C PHE A 175 -5.50 -4.72 -2.29
N ALA A 176 -4.35 -5.16 -2.79
CA ALA A 176 -3.50 -6.14 -2.11
C ALA A 176 -2.25 -5.44 -1.57
N PHE A 177 -1.91 -5.75 -0.32
CA PHE A 177 -0.77 -5.14 0.38
C PHE A 177 0.26 -6.20 0.74
N PHE A 178 1.52 -5.86 0.48
CA PHE A 178 2.73 -6.57 0.95
C PHE A 178 2.94 -7.99 0.39
N MET A 179 2.25 -8.32 -0.69
CA MET A 179 2.36 -9.57 -1.42
C MET A 179 2.62 -9.28 -2.90
N ASP A 180 3.18 -10.25 -3.59
CA ASP A 180 3.31 -10.27 -5.04
C ASP A 180 1.95 -10.46 -5.73
N ASP A 181 1.95 -10.36 -7.05
CA ASP A 181 0.91 -10.94 -7.91
C ASP A 181 1.36 -12.31 -8.44
N ASP A 182 0.49 -12.99 -9.20
CA ASP A 182 0.76 -14.25 -9.90
C ASP A 182 1.34 -14.05 -11.32
N ALA A 183 1.58 -12.81 -11.78
CA ALA A 183 2.25 -12.51 -13.04
C ALA A 183 3.77 -12.67 -12.93
N THR A 184 4.32 -12.47 -11.73
CA THR A 184 5.70 -12.81 -11.36
C THR A 184 5.73 -13.82 -10.21
N GLU A 185 6.92 -14.27 -9.77
CA GLU A 185 7.06 -15.29 -8.71
C GLU A 185 8.14 -14.93 -7.66
N VAL A 186 8.62 -13.68 -7.65
CA VAL A 186 9.88 -13.32 -6.96
C VAL A 186 9.91 -11.91 -6.34
N GLU A 187 8.81 -11.18 -6.34
CA GLU A 187 8.72 -9.78 -5.90
C GLU A 187 8.07 -9.60 -4.52
N TRP A 188 8.23 -10.59 -3.65
CA TRP A 188 7.71 -10.59 -2.27
C TRP A 188 8.82 -10.52 -1.22
N THR A 189 8.43 -10.27 0.05
CA THR A 189 9.32 -10.26 1.22
C THR A 189 9.01 -11.40 2.17
N SER A 190 10.04 -11.89 2.89
CA SER A 190 9.89 -12.94 3.89
C SER A 190 8.98 -12.54 5.06
N GLY A 191 8.68 -11.24 5.21
CA GLY A 191 7.76 -10.76 6.21
C GLY A 191 7.92 -9.27 6.51
N GLY A 192 7.15 -8.81 7.48
CA GLY A 192 7.16 -7.42 7.88
C GLY A 192 6.20 -7.13 9.00
N ALA A 193 5.92 -5.85 9.19
CA ALA A 193 4.86 -5.41 10.08
C ALA A 193 4.24 -4.09 9.61
N VAL A 194 2.95 -3.94 9.83
CA VAL A 194 2.17 -2.73 9.54
C VAL A 194 1.43 -2.28 10.80
N THR A 195 1.41 -0.98 11.04
CA THR A 195 0.78 -0.34 12.20
C THR A 195 -0.36 0.58 11.80
N SER A 196 -0.43 0.98 10.54
CA SER A 196 -1.54 1.78 10.03
C SER A 196 -1.74 1.55 8.54
N ILE A 197 -2.99 1.33 8.13
CA ILE A 197 -3.46 1.48 6.76
C ILE A 197 -4.64 2.44 6.78
N ARG A 198 -4.64 3.43 5.89
CA ARG A 198 -5.72 4.39 5.71
C ARG A 198 -6.06 4.50 4.23
N VAL A 199 -7.34 4.63 3.93
CA VAL A 199 -7.84 4.85 2.56
C VAL A 199 -8.78 6.04 2.56
N TRP A 200 -8.60 6.93 1.59
CA TRP A 200 -9.43 8.11 1.41
C TRP A 200 -10.11 8.13 0.04
N ASP A 201 -11.31 8.71 0.01
CA ASP A 201 -12.11 8.97 -1.18
C ASP A 201 -11.64 10.29 -1.82
N GLY A 202 -10.84 10.17 -2.87
CA GLY A 202 -10.23 11.29 -3.59
C GLY A 202 -8.73 11.55 -3.31
N PRO A 203 -8.14 12.49 -4.05
CA PRO A 203 -6.74 12.87 -3.95
C PRO A 203 -6.47 13.77 -2.73
N ILE A 204 -5.24 13.69 -2.20
CA ILE A 204 -4.78 14.54 -1.10
C ILE A 204 -4.26 15.86 -1.66
N THR A 205 -4.67 16.97 -1.03
CA THR A 205 -4.22 18.33 -1.39
C THR A 205 -3.16 18.86 -0.43
N THR A 206 -3.12 18.39 0.81
CA THR A 206 -2.15 18.83 1.81
C THR A 206 -1.91 17.74 2.85
N ILE A 207 -0.64 17.59 3.27
CA ILE A 207 -0.19 16.70 4.35
C ILE A 207 0.41 17.55 5.48
N ARG A 208 -0.01 17.34 6.73
CA ARG A 208 0.45 18.10 7.91
C ARG A 208 0.64 17.21 9.14
N PHE A 209 1.41 17.68 10.11
CA PHE A 209 1.56 17.09 11.45
C PHE A 209 0.86 17.94 12.51
#